data_AF-W0Q775-F1
#
_entry.id   AF-W0Q775-F1
#
_cell.length_a   1.000
_cell.length_b   1.000
_cell.length_c   1.000
_cell.angle_alpha   90.00
_cell.angle_beta   90.00
_cell.angle_gamma   90.00
#
_symmetry.space_group_name_H-M   'P 1'
#
loop_
_entity.id
_entity.type
_entity.pdbx_description
1 polymer ?
#
loop_
_entity_poly.entity_id
_entity_poly.type
_entity_poly.pdbx_seq_one_letter_code
_entity_poly.pdbx_strand_id
1 'polypeptide(L)' 'MIGTSNFFELAVAISLFGLHSGVALATEVGVLVEVPVMLSLVWWLNRQVK' A
#
# COMPACT_ATOMS: atom_id res chain seq x y z
N MET A 1 13.88 14.78 -1.17
CA MET A 1 13.78 13.83 -0.03
C MET A 1 12.37 13.24 0.04
N ILE A 2 11.94 12.47 -0.98
CA ILE A 2 10.60 11.82 -1.04
C ILE A 2 10.78 10.29 -1.21
N GLY A 3 11.90 9.75 -0.73
CA GLY A 3 12.19 8.30 -0.78
C GLY A 3 11.92 7.59 0.55
N THR A 4 11.59 8.31 1.62
CA THR A 4 11.63 7.80 3.00
C THR A 4 10.32 7.98 3.76
N SER A 5 9.17 8.23 3.11
CA SER A 5 7.88 8.18 3.83
C SER A 5 7.25 6.80 3.70
N ASN A 6 6.89 6.37 2.49
CA ASN A 6 6.24 5.06 2.31
C ASN A 6 7.23 3.88 2.53
N PHE A 7 8.46 3.98 2.01
CA PHE A 7 9.47 2.94 2.20
C PHE A 7 10.09 2.88 3.60
N PHE A 8 10.00 3.96 4.39
CA PHE A 8 10.51 3.93 5.77
C PHE A 8 9.57 3.18 6.69
N GLU A 9 8.26 3.36 6.55
CA GLU A 9 7.28 2.53 7.28
C GLU A 9 7.43 1.05 6.93
N LEU A 10 7.63 0.72 5.64
CA LEU A 10 7.93 -0.64 5.20
C LEU A 10 9.26 -1.17 5.77
N ALA A 11 10.33 -0.37 5.75
CA ALA A 11 11.64 -0.75 6.28
C ALA A 11 11.64 -0.90 7.81
N VAL A 12 10.88 -0.08 8.53
CA VAL A 12 10.68 -0.21 9.99
C VAL A 12 9.86 -1.46 10.31
N ALA A 13 8.80 -1.75 9.56
CA ALA A 13 8.03 -2.98 9.72
C ALA A 13 8.89 -4.23 9.45
N ILE A 14 9.70 -4.22 8.41
CA ILE A 14 10.62 -5.31 8.07
C ILE A 14 11.75 -5.44 9.11
N SER A 15 12.29 -4.34 9.64
CA SER A 15 13.38 -4.39 10.63
C SER A 15 12.91 -4.77 12.05
N LEU A 16 11.65 -4.48 12.41
CA LEU A 16 11.06 -4.88 13.69
C LEU A 16 10.47 -6.30 13.65
N PHE A 17 9.92 -6.75 12.51
CA PHE A 17 9.24 -8.05 12.41
C PHE A 17 9.96 -9.10 11.55
N GLY A 18 11.03 -8.73 10.83
CA GLY A 18 11.86 -9.63 10.04
C GLY A 18 11.27 -10.00 8.66
N LEU A 19 12.15 -10.15 7.66
CA LEU A 19 11.81 -10.46 6.25
C LEU A 19 11.07 -11.80 6.03
N HIS A 20 11.03 -12.68 7.04
CA HIS A 20 10.38 -14.00 6.96
C HIS A 20 9.03 -14.03 7.70
N SER A 21 8.59 -12.91 8.28
CA SER A 21 7.33 -12.82 9.00
C SER A 21 6.22 -12.37 8.06
N GLY A 22 5.03 -12.96 8.19
CA GLY A 22 3.85 -12.65 7.37
C GLY A 22 3.44 -11.16 7.35
N VAL A 23 4.02 -10.35 8.25
CA VAL A 23 3.91 -8.89 8.27
C VAL A 23 4.45 -8.25 6.98
N ALA A 24 5.61 -8.67 6.48
CA ALA A 24 6.21 -8.08 5.27
C ALA A 24 5.34 -8.32 4.02
N LEU A 25 4.78 -9.53 3.90
CA LEU A 25 3.87 -9.88 2.80
C LEU A 25 2.54 -9.13 2.93
N ALA A 26 2.02 -8.96 4.16
CA ALA A 26 0.79 -8.23 4.41
C ALA A 26 0.91 -6.73 4.05
N THR A 27 2.06 -6.11 4.30
CA THR A 27 2.30 -4.70 3.94
C THR A 27 2.42 -4.49 2.43
N GLU A 28 3.10 -5.39 1.70
CA GLU A 28 3.19 -5.29 0.24
C GLU A 28 1.85 -5.57 -0.44
N VAL A 29 1.14 -6.61 0.01
CA VAL A 29 -0.21 -6.93 -0.51
C VAL A 29 -1.20 -5.82 -0.16
N GLY A 30 -1.09 -5.19 1.02
CA GLY A 30 -1.92 -4.06 1.42
C GLY A 30 -1.81 -2.88 0.44
N VAL A 31 -0.59 -2.44 0.14
CA VAL A 31 -0.36 -1.34 -0.81
C VAL A 31 -0.81 -1.72 -2.24
N LEU A 32 -0.55 -2.96 -2.65
CA LEU A 32 -1.00 -3.46 -3.96
C LEU A 32 -2.51 -3.54 -4.09
N VAL A 33 -3.27 -3.61 -2.99
CA VAL A 33 -4.74 -3.62 -3.01
C VAL A 33 -5.31 -2.21 -2.83
N GLU A 34 -4.74 -1.37 -1.97
CA GLU A 34 -5.25 -0.02 -1.71
C GLU A 34 -5.25 0.86 -2.97
N VAL A 35 -4.17 0.85 -3.74
CA VAL A 35 -4.04 1.68 -4.95
C VAL A 35 -5.08 1.32 -6.03
N PRO A 36 -5.25 0.05 -6.46
CA PRO A 36 -6.27 -0.29 -7.44
C PRO A 36 -7.69 -0.14 -6.90
N VAL A 37 -7.94 -0.32 -5.60
CA VAL A 37 -9.27 -0.03 -5.01
C VAL A 37 -9.61 1.45 -5.13
N MET A 38 -8.66 2.34 -4.80
CA MET A 38 -8.87 3.78 -4.93
C MET A 38 -9.14 4.19 -6.39
N LEU A 39 -8.34 3.68 -7.34
CA LEU A 39 -8.53 3.98 -8.76
C LEU A 39 -9.86 3.43 -9.30
N SER A 40 -10.27 2.23 -8.86
CA SER A 40 -11.55 1.62 -9.23
C SER A 40 -12.73 2.45 -8.71
N LEU A 41 -12.65 2.95 -7.47
CA LEU A 41 -13.67 3.77 -6.85
C LEU A 41 -13.79 5.14 -7.55
N VAL A 42 -12.67 5.77 -7.86
CA VAL A 42 -12.64 7.04 -8.62
C VAL A 42 -13.26 6.86 -10.00
N TRP A 43 -12.91 5.76 -10.69
CA TRP A 43 -13.49 5.46 -12.00
C TRP A 43 -15.01 5.23 -11.92
N TRP A 44 -15.47 4.51 -10.89
CA TRP A 44 -16.90 4.26 -10.68
C TRP A 44 -17.67 5.55 -10.39
N LEU A 45 -17.16 6.39 -9.48
CA LEU A 45 -17.77 7.69 -9.17
C LEU A 45 -17.78 8.62 -10.38
N ASN A 46 -16.71 8.66 -11.18
CA ASN A 46 -16.66 9.46 -12.40
C ASN A 46 -17.65 8.98 -13.48
N ARG A 47 -18.04 7.70 -13.47
CA ARG A 47 -19.09 7.16 -14.34
C ARG A 47 -20.51 7.40 -13.82
N GLN A 48 -20.70 7.60 -12.52
CA GLN A 48 -22.01 7.90 -11.92
C GLN A 48 -22.39 9.38 -12.04
N VAL A 49 -21.38 10.26 -12.10
CA VAL A 49 -21.57 11.72 -12.17
C VAL A 49 -21.75 12.24 -13.60
N LYS A 50 -21.53 11.40 -14.62
CA LYS A 50 -21.85 11.67 -16.03
C LYS A 50 -23.11 10.93 -16.45
#